data_AF-A0A524HD33-F1
#
_entry.id   AF-A0A524HD33-F1
#
_cell.length_a   1.000
_cell.length_b   1.000
_cell.length_c   1.000
_cell.angle_alpha   90.00
_cell.angle_beta   90.00
_cell.angle_gamma   90.00
#
_symmetry.space_group_name_H-M   'P 1'
#
loop_
_entity.id
_entity.type
_entity.pdbx_description
1 polymer ?
#
loop_
_entity_poly.entity_id
_entity_poly.type
_entity_poly.pdbx_seq_one_letter_code
_entity_poly.pdbx_strand_id
1 'polypeptide(L)'
;QKVLGQIGFGSKFAMAAPPLAVILIPIALQITSKKKWDFWALDILPMGVECILLSVPLIVLTLILNSTSPSVEQGQYGTGNSLAGVGQAVTCSSVYGAAGSGHDMLAEVITGIGAGIYEELVFRLILICLLMLLFQDVLRFDHRNSVILAVLISAALFSAHHHIDFITGQSNPNDPFSMGKFVFRTTAGVYFAGLFAIRGFGITAGTHAFYNIIAVTLNWYYFPS
;
A
#
# COMPACT_ATOMS: atom_id res chain seq x y z
N GLN A 1 -17.15 -16.46 -16.40
CA GLN A 1 -17.27 -15.38 -17.43
C GLN A 1 -18.71 -14.92 -17.71
N LYS A 2 -19.77 -15.71 -17.50
CA LYS A 2 -21.16 -15.29 -17.82
C LYS A 2 -21.92 -14.51 -16.72
N VAL A 3 -21.46 -14.55 -15.45
CA VAL A 3 -22.17 -13.90 -14.33
C VAL A 3 -21.68 -12.47 -14.04
N LEU A 4 -20.43 -12.14 -14.42
CA LEU A 4 -19.83 -10.81 -14.22
C LEU A 4 -20.26 -9.77 -15.28
N GLY A 5 -20.88 -10.20 -16.38
CA GLY A 5 -21.40 -9.30 -17.41
C GLY A 5 -22.74 -8.64 -17.06
N GLN A 6 -23.47 -9.16 -16.06
CA GLN A 6 -24.80 -8.65 -15.70
C GLN A 6 -24.80 -7.64 -14.54
N ILE A 7 -23.65 -7.39 -13.91
CA ILE A 7 -23.49 -6.34 -12.87
C ILE A 7 -22.77 -5.10 -13.42
N GLY A 8 -22.83 -4.89 -14.75
CA GLY A 8 -23.01 -3.59 -15.38
C GLY A 8 -22.07 -2.42 -15.06
N PHE A 9 -20.96 -2.61 -14.35
CA PHE A 9 -19.91 -1.60 -14.28
C PHE A 9 -18.97 -1.83 -15.44
N GLY A 10 -19.22 -1.13 -16.55
CA GLY A 10 -18.38 -1.22 -17.74
C GLY A 10 -16.89 -1.01 -17.40
N SER A 11 -15.99 -1.60 -18.19
CA SER A 11 -14.53 -1.48 -18.01
C SER A 11 -14.07 -0.03 -17.75
N LYS A 12 -14.73 0.95 -18.37
CA LYS A 12 -14.49 2.38 -18.11
C LYS A 12 -14.83 2.85 -16.69
N PHE A 13 -15.92 2.33 -16.12
CA PHE A 13 -16.30 2.65 -14.74
C PHE A 13 -15.34 2.01 -13.73
N ALA A 14 -14.93 0.76 -13.95
CA ALA A 14 -13.94 0.10 -13.11
C ALA A 14 -12.59 0.85 -13.11
N MET A 15 -12.20 1.44 -14.25
CA MET A 15 -11.00 2.28 -14.35
C MET A 15 -11.17 3.66 -13.71
N ALA A 16 -12.37 4.25 -13.77
CA ALA A 16 -12.63 5.59 -13.24
C ALA A 16 -12.99 5.61 -11.74
N ALA A 17 -13.48 4.50 -11.18
CA ALA A 17 -13.92 4.44 -9.79
C ALA A 17 -12.79 4.68 -8.77
N PRO A 18 -11.58 4.09 -8.90
CA PRO A 18 -10.48 4.35 -7.97
C PRO A 18 -10.06 5.82 -7.87
N PRO A 19 -9.75 6.54 -8.98
CA PRO A 19 -9.35 7.95 -8.88
C PRO A 19 -10.50 8.84 -8.40
N LEU A 20 -11.75 8.52 -8.76
CA LEU A 20 -12.91 9.25 -8.24
C LEU A 20 -13.07 9.09 -6.73
N ALA A 21 -12.90 7.88 -6.19
CA ALA A 21 -13.01 7.64 -4.75
C ALA A 21 -11.97 8.46 -3.94
N VAL A 22 -10.73 8.52 -4.43
CA VAL A 22 -9.63 9.29 -3.82
C VAL A 22 -9.93 10.80 -3.78
N ILE A 23 -10.69 11.32 -4.74
CA ILE A 23 -11.04 12.75 -4.79
C ILE A 23 -12.33 13.03 -4.01
N LEU A 24 -13.38 12.24 -4.27
CA LEU A 24 -14.72 12.51 -3.75
C LEU A 24 -14.82 12.29 -2.25
N ILE A 25 -14.16 11.26 -1.70
CA ILE A 25 -14.26 10.94 -0.27
C ILE A 25 -13.62 12.04 0.58
N PRO A 26 -12.36 12.47 0.34
CA PRO A 26 -11.78 13.58 1.10
C PRO A 26 -12.54 14.89 0.93
N ILE A 27 -13.07 15.19 -0.26
CA ILE A 27 -13.91 16.37 -0.49
C ILE A 27 -15.18 16.29 0.37
N ALA A 28 -15.87 15.15 0.36
CA ALA A 28 -17.07 14.95 1.18
C ALA A 28 -16.74 15.08 2.68
N LEU A 29 -15.61 14.52 3.14
CA LEU A 29 -15.13 14.68 4.51
C LEU A 29 -14.80 16.14 4.86
N GLN A 30 -14.21 16.88 3.94
CA GLN A 30 -13.90 18.30 4.14
C GLN A 30 -15.17 19.15 4.24
N ILE A 31 -16.17 18.90 3.37
CA ILE A 31 -17.47 19.58 3.42
C ILE A 31 -18.20 19.27 4.73
N THR A 32 -18.21 17.99 5.14
CA THR A 32 -18.88 17.56 6.38
C THR A 32 -18.16 18.03 7.64
N SER A 33 -16.83 18.18 7.59
CA SER A 33 -16.03 18.67 8.72
C SER A 33 -16.27 20.14 9.05
N LYS A 34 -16.88 20.93 8.15
CA LYS A 34 -17.13 22.38 8.32
C LYS A 34 -15.90 23.21 8.74
N LYS A 35 -14.69 22.70 8.47
CA LYS A 35 -13.44 23.40 8.77
C LYS A 35 -13.18 24.47 7.70
N LYS A 36 -12.52 25.55 8.11
CA LYS A 36 -12.09 26.60 7.18
C LYS A 36 -11.07 26.03 6.19
N TRP A 37 -11.17 26.45 4.93
CA TRP A 37 -10.21 26.11 3.88
C TRP A 37 -9.05 27.09 3.93
N ASP A 38 -8.17 26.92 4.92
CA ASP A 38 -6.93 27.68 5.01
C ASP A 38 -5.80 26.85 4.41
N PHE A 39 -5.46 27.12 3.15
CA PHE A 39 -4.40 26.40 2.43
C PHE A 39 -3.14 27.27 2.33
N TRP A 40 -2.11 26.89 3.07
CA TRP A 40 -0.80 27.50 2.99
C TRP A 40 0.11 26.56 2.23
N ALA A 41 0.50 26.93 1.01
CA ALA A 41 1.37 26.10 0.17
C ALA A 41 2.70 25.77 0.84
N LEU A 42 3.16 26.61 1.77
CA LEU A 42 4.38 26.40 2.55
C LEU A 42 4.25 25.26 3.57
N ASP A 43 3.05 24.89 4.00
CA ASP A 43 2.83 23.77 4.94
C ASP A 43 3.05 22.40 4.28
N ILE A 44 3.08 22.34 2.94
CA ILE A 44 3.38 21.12 2.19
C ILE A 44 4.82 20.65 2.46
N LEU A 45 5.77 21.57 2.62
CA LEU A 45 7.17 21.24 2.85
C LEU A 45 7.41 20.51 4.18
N PRO A 46 7.00 21.04 5.36
CA PRO A 46 7.16 20.32 6.62
C PRO A 46 6.36 19.01 6.63
N MET A 47 5.18 18.98 5.99
CA MET A 47 4.39 17.75 5.84
C MET A 47 5.15 16.69 5.03
N GLY A 48 5.79 17.08 3.93
CA GLY A 48 6.60 16.20 3.09
C GLY A 48 7.81 15.66 3.85
N VAL A 49 8.52 16.51 4.59
CA VAL A 49 9.66 16.09 5.43
C VAL A 49 9.21 15.09 6.48
N GLU A 50 8.09 15.33 7.15
CA GLU A 50 7.52 14.40 8.11
C GLU A 50 7.24 13.04 7.47
N CYS A 51 6.60 13.02 6.29
CA CYS A 51 6.31 11.77 5.58
C CYS A 51 7.57 11.00 5.19
N ILE A 52 8.62 11.71 4.75
CA ILE A 52 9.92 11.10 4.43
C ILE A 52 10.52 10.47 5.69
N LEU A 53 10.57 11.19 6.81
CA LEU A 53 11.11 10.67 8.07
C LEU A 53 10.31 9.46 8.57
N LEU A 54 8.98 9.49 8.46
CA LEU A 54 8.11 8.38 8.83
C LEU A 54 8.21 7.18 7.89
N SER A 55 8.80 7.33 6.70
CA SER A 55 9.07 6.19 5.80
C SER A 55 10.35 5.43 6.17
N VAL A 56 11.28 6.06 6.90
CA VAL A 56 12.58 5.47 7.29
C VAL A 56 12.43 4.16 8.08
N PRO A 57 11.55 4.04 9.10
CA PRO A 57 11.37 2.78 9.82
C PRO A 57 10.98 1.61 8.92
N LEU A 58 10.18 1.86 7.87
CA LEU A 58 9.79 0.83 6.90
C LEU A 58 10.97 0.42 6.03
N ILE A 59 11.79 1.37 5.58
CA ILE A 59 13.01 1.08 4.81
C ILE A 59 13.97 0.23 5.65
N VAL A 60 14.20 0.60 6.91
CA VAL A 60 15.05 -0.17 7.83
C VAL A 60 14.50 -1.58 8.02
N LEU A 61 13.19 -1.72 8.22
CA LEU A 61 12.53 -3.03 8.34
C LEU A 61 12.71 -3.88 7.07
N THR A 62 12.57 -3.29 5.90
CA THR A 62 12.82 -3.96 4.60
C THR A 62 14.26 -4.48 4.52
N LEU A 63 15.25 -3.66 4.92
CA LEU A 63 16.67 -4.06 4.90
C LEU A 63 16.96 -5.21 5.88
N ILE A 64 16.35 -5.19 7.07
CA ILE A 64 16.50 -6.25 8.08
C ILE A 64 15.90 -7.58 7.57
N LEU A 65 14.71 -7.55 6.96
CA LEU A 65 14.07 -8.77 6.46
C LEU A 65 14.73 -9.32 5.19
N ASN A 66 15.29 -8.45 4.35
CA ASN A 66 16.06 -8.88 3.18
C ASN A 66 17.41 -9.48 3.58
N SER A 67 18.08 -8.97 4.62
CA SER A 67 19.36 -9.52 5.10
C SER A 67 19.25 -10.87 5.81
N THR A 68 18.05 -11.24 6.27
CA THR A 68 17.78 -12.50 6.99
C THR A 68 17.22 -13.60 6.09
N SER A 69 16.95 -13.31 4.82
CA SER A 69 16.44 -14.29 3.85
C SER A 69 17.60 -15.17 3.36
N PRO A 70 17.63 -16.49 3.65
CA PRO A 70 18.65 -17.38 3.12
C PRO A 70 18.53 -17.41 1.59
N SER A 71 19.67 -17.31 0.91
CA SER A 71 19.77 -17.47 -0.54
C SER A 71 19.17 -18.82 -0.94
N VAL A 72 17.97 -18.79 -1.52
CA VAL A 72 17.39 -19.97 -2.16
C VAL A 72 18.35 -20.40 -3.25
N GLU A 73 18.85 -21.65 -3.17
CA GLU A 73 19.66 -22.27 -4.21
C GLU A 73 18.94 -22.15 -5.56
N GLN A 74 19.52 -21.33 -6.44
CA GLN A 74 19.05 -21.13 -7.78
C GLN A 74 19.49 -22.34 -8.61
N GLY A 75 18.56 -23.27 -8.83
CA GLY A 75 18.72 -24.34 -9.81
C GLY A 75 18.94 -23.77 -11.20
N GLN A 76 20.22 -23.72 -11.60
CA GLN A 76 20.76 -24.02 -12.93
C GLN A 76 19.99 -23.42 -14.13
N TYR A 77 20.25 -22.16 -14.46
CA TYR A 77 20.57 -21.64 -15.81
C TYR A 77 20.71 -20.09 -15.71
N GLY A 78 21.92 -19.58 -15.89
CA GLY A 78 22.20 -18.15 -16.06
C GLY A 78 23.09 -17.54 -14.99
N THR A 79 24.36 -17.31 -15.35
CA THR A 79 25.29 -16.42 -14.63
C THR A 79 24.76 -14.99 -14.66
N GLY A 80 23.97 -14.63 -13.65
CA GLY A 80 23.55 -13.26 -13.37
C GLY A 80 23.86 -12.94 -11.91
N ASN A 81 24.40 -11.75 -11.64
CA ASN A 81 24.82 -11.27 -10.33
C ASN A 81 23.91 -11.74 -9.19
N SER A 82 24.50 -12.32 -8.15
CA SER A 82 23.86 -12.69 -6.87
C SER A 82 23.22 -11.52 -6.10
N LEU A 83 23.27 -10.31 -6.66
CA LEU A 83 22.52 -9.13 -6.22
C LEU A 83 21.16 -8.98 -6.93
N ALA A 84 20.93 -9.62 -8.08
CA ALA A 84 19.64 -9.61 -8.77
C ALA A 84 18.50 -10.29 -7.96
N GLY A 85 18.85 -11.07 -6.93
CA GLY A 85 17.90 -11.59 -5.94
C GLY A 85 17.26 -10.52 -5.04
N VAL A 86 17.83 -9.30 -4.99
CA VAL A 86 17.24 -8.13 -4.31
C VAL A 86 16.04 -7.57 -5.08
N GLY A 87 15.82 -7.97 -6.35
CA GLY A 87 14.60 -7.68 -7.10
C GLY A 87 13.34 -8.36 -6.52
N GLN A 88 13.50 -9.32 -5.60
CA GLN A 88 12.42 -9.88 -4.77
C GLN A 88 12.39 -9.27 -3.36
N ALA A 89 12.95 -8.07 -3.18
CA ALA A 89 12.93 -7.36 -1.92
C ALA A 89 11.53 -7.32 -1.33
N VAL A 90 11.44 -7.61 -0.05
CA VAL A 90 10.23 -7.49 0.74
C VAL A 90 9.79 -6.02 0.72
N THR A 91 8.75 -5.70 -0.05
CA THR A 91 8.29 -4.33 -0.29
C THR A 91 6.79 -4.20 -0.07
N CYS A 92 6.33 -3.01 0.30
CA CYS A 92 4.92 -2.78 0.58
C CYS A 92 4.10 -2.57 -0.69
N SER A 93 4.74 -2.38 -1.85
CA SER A 93 4.09 -2.22 -3.15
C SER A 93 4.65 -3.19 -4.19
N SER A 94 3.78 -3.83 -4.96
CA SER A 94 4.14 -4.80 -6.01
C SER A 94 4.48 -4.15 -7.36
N VAL A 95 4.71 -2.83 -7.40
CA VAL A 95 4.98 -2.08 -8.65
C VAL A 95 6.26 -2.55 -9.36
N TYR A 96 7.18 -3.22 -8.65
CA TYR A 96 8.48 -3.71 -9.15
C TYR A 96 8.44 -4.87 -10.16
N GLY A 97 7.28 -5.25 -10.71
CA GLY A 97 7.15 -6.46 -11.53
C GLY A 97 6.50 -6.30 -12.91
N ALA A 98 6.01 -5.11 -13.27
CA ALA A 98 5.12 -4.96 -14.43
C ALA A 98 5.75 -4.32 -15.68
N ALA A 99 6.98 -3.79 -15.60
CA ALA A 99 7.58 -3.07 -16.72
C ALA A 99 8.24 -4.03 -17.74
N GLY A 100 7.48 -4.41 -18.76
CA GLY A 100 8.03 -4.91 -20.01
C GLY A 100 8.83 -3.82 -20.75
N SER A 101 10.01 -4.18 -21.25
CA SER A 101 10.81 -3.47 -22.28
C SER A 101 10.67 -1.94 -22.31
N GLY A 102 11.25 -1.28 -21.30
CA GLY A 102 11.33 0.18 -21.18
C GLY A 102 11.09 0.62 -19.73
N HIS A 103 12.14 0.61 -18.90
CA HIS A 103 12.06 1.00 -17.49
C HIS A 103 11.92 2.53 -17.36
N ASP A 104 10.72 3.03 -17.61
CA ASP A 104 10.41 4.45 -17.43
C ASP A 104 10.18 4.71 -15.94
N MET A 105 11.26 5.02 -15.20
CA MET A 105 11.26 5.24 -13.74
C MET A 105 10.14 6.18 -13.30
N LEU A 106 9.83 7.18 -14.13
CA LEU A 106 8.75 8.13 -13.89
C LEU A 106 7.36 7.45 -13.89
N ALA A 107 7.11 6.48 -14.77
CA ALA A 107 5.85 5.73 -14.80
C ALA A 107 5.68 4.84 -13.55
N GLU A 108 6.76 4.22 -13.07
CA GLU A 108 6.75 3.42 -11.83
C GLU A 108 6.53 4.29 -10.60
N VAL A 109 7.18 5.46 -10.53
CA VAL A 109 6.96 6.44 -9.46
C VAL A 109 5.51 6.92 -9.44
N ILE A 110 4.95 7.32 -10.58
CA ILE A 110 3.56 7.81 -10.66
C ILE A 110 2.58 6.71 -10.24
N THR A 111 2.80 5.49 -10.73
CA THR A 111 1.95 4.33 -10.40
C THR A 111 2.08 3.96 -8.93
N GLY A 112 3.29 4.00 -8.36
CA GLY A 112 3.55 3.75 -6.95
C GLY A 112 2.92 4.77 -6.01
N ILE A 113 2.93 6.06 -6.39
CA ILE A 113 2.22 7.11 -5.64
C ILE A 113 0.72 6.84 -5.66
N GLY A 114 0.15 6.60 -6.84
CA GLY A 114 -1.28 6.34 -7.00
C GLY A 114 -1.74 5.10 -6.22
N ALA A 115 -0.98 4.01 -6.31
CA ALA A 115 -1.23 2.78 -5.58
C ALA A 115 -1.21 3.01 -4.06
N GLY A 116 -0.17 3.68 -3.53
CA GLY A 116 -0.05 3.94 -2.09
C GLY A 116 -1.20 4.79 -1.55
N ILE A 117 -1.61 5.85 -2.26
CA ILE A 117 -2.75 6.68 -1.86
C ILE A 117 -4.06 5.88 -1.86
N TYR A 118 -4.26 5.07 -2.91
CA TYR A 118 -5.45 4.23 -3.04
C TYR A 118 -5.52 3.16 -1.95
N GLU A 119 -4.40 2.48 -1.68
CA GLU A 119 -4.30 1.46 -0.63
C GLU A 119 -4.62 2.05 0.74
N GLU A 120 -4.07 3.22 1.09
CA GLU A 120 -4.41 3.86 2.36
C GLU A 120 -5.89 4.27 2.43
N LEU A 121 -6.47 4.72 1.32
CA LEU A 121 -7.90 5.08 1.29
C LEU A 121 -8.76 3.85 1.59
N VAL A 122 -8.50 2.74 0.91
CA VAL A 122 -9.29 1.51 1.04
C VAL A 122 -9.08 0.87 2.40
N PHE A 123 -7.84 0.60 2.78
CA PHE A 123 -7.56 -0.21 3.96
C PHE A 123 -7.67 0.60 5.26
N ARG A 124 -7.37 1.90 5.27
CA ARG A 124 -7.28 2.67 6.53
C ARG A 124 -8.49 3.55 6.72
N LEU A 125 -8.90 4.29 5.69
CA LEU A 125 -10.08 5.14 5.84
C LEU A 125 -11.38 4.32 5.77
N ILE A 126 -11.58 3.58 4.69
CA ILE A 126 -12.86 2.88 4.45
C ILE A 126 -12.97 1.64 5.34
N LEU A 127 -12.01 0.72 5.25
CA LEU A 127 -12.10 -0.58 5.91
C LEU A 127 -12.07 -0.48 7.44
N ILE A 128 -11.18 0.33 8.04
CA ILE A 128 -11.19 0.50 9.51
C ILE A 128 -12.51 1.14 9.95
N CYS A 129 -13.05 2.12 9.24
CA CYS A 129 -14.35 2.70 9.56
C CYS A 129 -15.46 1.62 9.55
N LEU A 130 -15.54 0.81 8.50
CA LEU A 130 -16.51 -0.28 8.40
C LEU A 130 -16.33 -1.34 9.49
N LEU A 131 -15.10 -1.72 9.80
CA LEU A 131 -14.80 -2.68 10.87
C LEU A 131 -15.16 -2.12 12.25
N MET A 132 -14.95 -0.82 12.47
CA MET A 132 -15.32 -0.16 13.72
C MET A 132 -16.84 -0.11 13.88
N LEU A 133 -17.60 0.23 12.82
CA LEU A 133 -19.06 0.16 12.82
C LEU A 133 -19.55 -1.27 13.09
N LEU A 134 -18.95 -2.26 12.44
CA LEU A 134 -19.30 -3.67 12.65
C LEU A 134 -19.04 -4.10 14.10
N PHE A 135 -17.85 -3.81 14.64
CA PHE A 135 -17.47 -4.30 15.97
C PHE A 135 -18.15 -3.55 17.11
N GLN A 136 -18.34 -2.23 17.00
CA GLN A 136 -18.96 -1.43 18.06
C GLN A 136 -20.48 -1.40 17.95
N ASP A 137 -21.05 -1.21 16.76
CA ASP A 137 -22.50 -1.00 16.63
C ASP A 137 -23.25 -2.32 16.46
N VAL A 138 -22.69 -3.28 15.72
CA VAL A 138 -23.34 -4.57 15.45
C VAL A 138 -22.98 -5.63 16.50
N LEU A 139 -21.68 -5.86 16.72
CA LEU A 139 -21.20 -6.89 17.64
C LEU A 139 -21.08 -6.41 19.10
N ARG A 140 -21.11 -5.09 19.33
CA ARG A 140 -21.10 -4.46 20.65
C ARG A 140 -19.87 -4.82 21.49
N PHE A 141 -18.72 -4.98 20.84
CA PHE A 141 -17.44 -5.10 21.53
C PHE A 141 -17.03 -3.78 22.17
N ASP A 142 -16.18 -3.84 23.20
CA ASP A 142 -15.61 -2.64 23.79
C ASP A 142 -14.72 -1.91 22.77
N HIS A 143 -14.57 -0.60 22.99
CA HIS A 143 -13.86 0.28 22.07
C HIS A 143 -12.43 -0.19 21.82
N ARG A 144 -11.72 -0.64 22.87
CA ARG A 144 -10.32 -1.05 22.77
C ARG A 144 -10.18 -2.31 21.91
N ASN A 145 -10.99 -3.34 22.17
CA ASN A 145 -10.96 -4.57 21.37
C ASN A 145 -11.36 -4.31 19.92
N SER A 146 -12.34 -3.44 19.69
CA SER A 146 -12.75 -3.04 18.33
C SER A 146 -11.61 -2.39 17.55
N VAL A 147 -10.86 -1.47 18.17
CA VAL A 147 -9.70 -0.82 17.55
C VAL A 147 -8.61 -1.85 17.24
N ILE A 148 -8.25 -2.69 18.21
CA ILE A 148 -7.20 -3.71 18.03
C ILE A 148 -7.57 -4.66 16.88
N LEU A 149 -8.80 -5.18 16.87
CA LEU A 149 -9.26 -6.08 15.81
C LEU A 149 -9.33 -5.38 14.45
N ALA A 150 -9.84 -4.14 14.38
CA ALA A 150 -9.92 -3.40 13.12
C ALA A 150 -8.52 -3.16 12.53
N VAL A 151 -7.54 -2.79 13.36
CA VAL A 151 -6.14 -2.60 12.94
C VAL A 151 -5.54 -3.91 12.43
N LEU A 152 -5.66 -5.01 13.19
CA LEU A 152 -5.07 -6.29 12.83
C LEU A 152 -5.70 -6.88 11.56
N ILE A 153 -7.02 -6.81 11.44
CA ILE A 153 -7.76 -7.32 10.27
C ILE A 153 -7.45 -6.47 9.04
N SER A 154 -7.45 -5.14 9.16
CA SER A 154 -7.08 -4.25 8.06
C SER A 154 -5.65 -4.51 7.58
N ALA A 155 -4.69 -4.66 8.50
CA ALA A 155 -3.30 -4.95 8.16
C ALA A 155 -3.12 -6.32 7.48
N ALA A 156 -3.81 -7.35 7.97
CA ALA A 156 -3.78 -8.67 7.37
C ALA A 156 -4.42 -8.69 5.97
N LEU A 157 -5.55 -7.99 5.79
CA LEU A 157 -6.22 -7.86 4.49
C LEU A 157 -5.40 -7.05 3.49
N PHE A 158 -4.73 -5.98 3.94
CA PHE A 158 -3.76 -5.23 3.14
C PHE A 158 -2.64 -6.15 2.63
N SER A 159 -2.07 -6.97 3.51
CA SER A 159 -1.06 -7.95 3.11
C SER A 159 -1.60 -9.01 2.13
N ALA A 160 -2.80 -9.54 2.40
CA ALA A 160 -3.43 -10.56 1.57
C ALA A 160 -3.77 -10.05 0.15
N HIS A 161 -4.19 -8.78 0.02
CA HIS A 161 -4.51 -8.13 -1.27
C HIS A 161 -3.38 -8.24 -2.30
N HIS A 162 -2.12 -8.19 -1.87
CA HIS A 162 -1.00 -8.27 -2.80
C HIS A 162 -0.75 -9.69 -3.32
N HIS A 163 -1.16 -10.71 -2.58
CA HIS A 163 -0.95 -12.11 -2.93
C HIS A 163 -2.16 -12.75 -3.61
N ILE A 164 -3.36 -12.26 -3.30
CA ILE A 164 -4.64 -12.80 -3.78
C ILE A 164 -5.46 -11.65 -4.34
N ASP A 165 -5.88 -11.77 -5.59
CA ASP A 165 -6.91 -10.90 -6.14
C ASP A 165 -8.25 -11.28 -5.50
N PHE A 166 -8.79 -10.41 -4.65
CA PHE A 166 -10.05 -10.66 -3.95
C PHE A 166 -11.27 -10.79 -4.87
N ILE A 167 -11.21 -10.28 -6.10
CA ILE A 167 -12.31 -10.36 -7.07
C ILE A 167 -12.31 -11.71 -7.78
N THR A 168 -11.14 -12.20 -8.18
CA THR A 168 -11.00 -13.49 -8.91
C THR A 168 -10.71 -14.68 -8.01
N GLY A 169 -10.29 -14.43 -6.76
CA GLY A 169 -9.82 -15.44 -5.81
C GLY A 169 -8.52 -16.14 -6.26
N GLN A 170 -7.87 -15.64 -7.31
CA GLN A 170 -6.64 -16.22 -7.84
C GLN A 170 -5.42 -15.60 -7.17
N SER A 171 -4.35 -16.38 -7.05
CA SER A 171 -3.05 -15.86 -6.63
C SER A 171 -2.52 -14.89 -7.67
N ASN A 172 -1.98 -13.74 -7.22
CA ASN A 172 -1.37 -12.76 -8.08
C ASN A 172 -0.12 -13.36 -8.76
N PRO A 173 -0.11 -13.57 -10.09
CA PRO A 173 1.04 -14.16 -10.78
C PRO A 173 2.27 -13.23 -10.75
N ASN A 174 2.06 -11.92 -10.57
CA ASN A 174 3.14 -10.94 -10.48
C ASN A 174 3.76 -10.86 -9.07
N ASP A 175 3.09 -11.41 -8.04
CA ASP A 175 3.61 -11.40 -6.68
C ASP A 175 3.19 -12.66 -5.87
N PRO A 176 3.87 -13.79 -6.11
CA PRO A 176 3.59 -15.05 -5.42
C PRO A 176 3.66 -14.92 -3.90
N PHE A 177 2.88 -15.76 -3.21
CA PHE A 177 2.86 -15.77 -1.75
C PHE A 177 4.24 -16.15 -1.18
N SER A 178 4.74 -15.29 -0.30
CA SER A 178 5.95 -15.54 0.51
C SER A 178 5.65 -15.10 1.94
N MET A 179 5.99 -15.95 2.91
CA MET A 179 5.77 -15.65 4.32
C MET A 179 6.49 -14.36 4.74
N GLY A 180 7.70 -14.11 4.24
CA GLY A 180 8.46 -12.88 4.54
C GLY A 180 7.75 -11.62 4.04
N LYS A 181 7.24 -11.63 2.80
CA LYS A 181 6.45 -10.53 2.24
C LYS A 181 5.16 -10.30 3.01
N PHE A 182 4.48 -11.39 3.38
CA PHE A 182 3.22 -11.31 4.13
C PHE A 182 3.42 -10.72 5.52
N VAL A 183 4.42 -11.19 6.29
CA VAL A 183 4.72 -10.67 7.63
C VAL A 183 5.14 -9.21 7.58
N PHE A 184 5.98 -8.83 6.61
CA PHE A 184 6.37 -7.44 6.43
C PHE A 184 5.18 -6.55 6.12
N ARG A 185 4.35 -6.90 5.13
CA ARG A 185 3.19 -6.09 4.74
C ARG A 185 2.17 -5.98 5.86
N THR A 186 1.99 -7.05 6.62
CA THR A 186 1.15 -7.02 7.82
C THR A 186 1.73 -6.05 8.87
N THR A 187 3.03 -6.11 9.13
CA THR A 187 3.70 -5.21 10.10
C THR A 187 3.67 -3.76 9.63
N ALA A 188 3.97 -3.50 8.36
CA ALA A 188 3.84 -2.20 7.72
C ALA A 188 2.39 -1.71 7.79
N GLY A 189 1.41 -2.60 7.61
CA GLY A 189 0.01 -2.27 7.69
C GLY A 189 -0.45 -1.88 9.10
N VAL A 190 0.08 -2.52 10.15
CA VAL A 190 -0.13 -2.11 11.55
C VAL A 190 0.51 -0.75 11.80
N TYR A 191 1.73 -0.52 11.30
CA TYR A 191 2.41 0.77 11.39
C TYR A 191 1.59 1.90 10.75
N PHE A 192 1.14 1.72 9.51
CA PHE A 192 0.30 2.70 8.81
C PHE A 192 -1.04 2.93 9.50
N ALA A 193 -1.66 1.89 10.07
CA ALA A 193 -2.90 2.05 10.83
C ALA A 193 -2.69 2.88 12.12
N GLY A 194 -1.57 2.68 12.81
CA GLY A 194 -1.18 3.51 13.96
C GLY A 194 -0.91 4.97 13.55
N LEU A 195 -0.21 5.16 12.43
CA LEU A 195 0.06 6.49 11.89
C LEU A 195 -1.24 7.21 11.49
N PHE A 196 -2.17 6.49 10.85
CA PHE A 196 -3.49 6.97 10.49
C PHE A 196 -4.28 7.44 11.72
N ALA A 197 -4.23 6.68 12.82
CA ALA A 197 -4.93 7.05 14.05
C ALA A 197 -4.37 8.33 14.71
N ILE A 198 -3.05 8.57 14.62
CA ILE A 198 -2.38 9.69 15.30
C ILE A 198 -2.31 10.95 14.43
N ARG A 199 -2.01 10.80 13.14
CA ARG A 199 -1.73 11.91 12.21
C ARG A 199 -2.79 12.10 11.13
N GLY A 200 -3.63 11.08 10.89
CA GLY A 200 -4.69 11.12 9.90
C GLY A 200 -4.26 10.64 8.50
N PHE A 201 -5.21 10.73 7.57
CA PHE A 201 -5.09 10.18 6.22
C PHE A 201 -3.93 10.77 5.40
N GLY A 202 -3.80 12.11 5.35
CA GLY A 202 -2.83 12.79 4.48
C GLY A 202 -1.38 12.39 4.75
N ILE A 203 -0.96 12.42 6.02
CA ILE A 203 0.40 12.01 6.42
C ILE A 203 0.63 10.52 6.14
N THR A 204 -0.38 9.67 6.38
CA THR A 204 -0.25 8.22 6.17
C THR A 204 -0.09 7.88 4.69
N ALA A 205 -0.97 8.43 3.83
CA ALA A 205 -0.90 8.27 2.39
C ALA A 205 0.40 8.87 1.81
N GLY A 206 0.82 10.04 2.30
CA GLY A 206 2.10 10.65 1.93
C GLY A 206 3.30 9.78 2.32
N THR A 207 3.32 9.25 3.54
CA THR A 207 4.39 8.36 4.03
C THR A 207 4.51 7.11 3.16
N HIS A 208 3.38 6.50 2.79
CA HIS A 208 3.38 5.35 1.89
C HIS A 208 3.86 5.73 0.49
N ALA A 209 3.39 6.85 -0.08
CA ALA A 209 3.85 7.33 -1.38
C ALA A 209 5.37 7.59 -1.38
N PHE A 210 5.91 8.24 -0.35
CA PHE A 210 7.36 8.47 -0.22
C PHE A 210 8.15 7.17 -0.04
N TYR A 211 7.64 6.21 0.73
CA TYR A 211 8.25 4.88 0.80
C TYR A 211 8.35 4.26 -0.61
N ASN A 212 7.27 4.32 -1.40
CA ASN A 212 7.24 3.75 -2.76
C ASN A 212 8.27 4.46 -3.67
N ILE A 213 8.34 5.79 -3.63
CA ILE A 213 9.32 6.58 -4.39
C ILE A 213 10.76 6.17 -4.02
N ILE A 214 11.06 6.10 -2.72
CA ILE A 214 12.39 5.77 -2.24
C ILE A 214 12.77 4.36 -2.68
N ALA A 215 11.87 3.40 -2.53
CA ALA A 215 12.13 2.04 -2.95
C ALA A 215 12.34 1.93 -4.48
N VAL A 216 11.61 2.71 -5.30
CA VAL A 216 11.77 2.70 -6.78
C VAL A 216 13.13 3.29 -7.15
N THR A 217 13.47 4.41 -6.51
CA THR A 217 14.75 5.09 -6.71
C THR A 217 15.93 4.20 -6.31
N LEU A 218 15.83 3.51 -5.17
CA LEU A 218 16.87 2.59 -4.70
C LEU A 218 17.03 1.41 -5.67
N ASN A 219 15.93 0.83 -6.15
CA ASN A 219 15.98 -0.27 -7.11
C ASN A 219 16.72 0.18 -8.38
N TRP A 220 16.29 1.29 -8.99
CA TRP A 220 16.93 1.84 -10.19
C TRP A 220 18.42 2.14 -9.99
N TYR A 221 18.82 2.66 -8.82
CA TYR A 221 20.22 2.99 -8.53
C TYR A 221 21.12 1.77 -8.38
N TYR A 222 20.65 0.71 -7.71
CA TYR A 222 21.45 -0.50 -7.46
C TYR A 222 21.35 -1.55 -8.57
N PHE A 223 20.26 -1.51 -9.36
CA PHE A 223 20.00 -2.41 -10.49
C PHE A 223 19.78 -1.61 -11.78
N PRO A 224 20.76 -0.80 -12.21
CA PRO A 224 20.66 -0.13 -13.50
C PRO A 224 20.65 -1.18 -14.62
N SER A 225 19.67 -1.09 -15.50
CA SER A 225 19.51 -1.92 -16.70
C SER A 225 20.63 -1.72 -17.70
#